data_AF-A0A7S3H8K7-F1
#
_entry.id   AF-A0A7S3H8K7-F1
#
_cell.length_a   1.000
_cell.length_b   1.000
_cell.length_c   1.000
_cell.angle_alpha   90.00
_cell.angle_beta   90.00
_cell.angle_gamma   90.00
#
_symmetry.space_group_name_H-M   'P 1'
#
loop_
_entity.id
_entity.type
_entity.pdbx_description
1 polymer ?
#
loop_
_entity_poly.entity_id
_entity_poly.type
_entity_poly.pdbx_seq_one_letter_code
_entity_poly.pdbx_strand_id
1 'polypeptide(L)'
;PAGSLIGTASLRRQAQIYAVNPNVKCVNFRGNVQTRLRKLKAGEVNCTLLAYAGLKRMNMTEHATRILEWDEMLPAISQGAISLQCASDDEATLKYLRPLNHRQTFEAVTCERAFL
;
A
#
# COMPACT_ATOMS: atom_id res chain seq x y z
N PRO A 1 21.26 -8.56 -2.64
CA PRO A 1 22.40 -8.92 -3.51
C PRO A 1 22.07 -8.62 -4.97
N ALA A 2 23.04 -8.61 -5.88
CA ALA A 2 22.72 -8.59 -7.31
C ALA A 2 21.84 -9.80 -7.67
N GLY A 3 20.83 -9.59 -8.49
CA GLY A 3 19.88 -10.64 -8.89
C GLY A 3 18.82 -11.02 -7.86
N SER A 4 18.74 -10.35 -6.70
CA SER A 4 17.68 -10.61 -5.71
C SER A 4 16.28 -10.42 -6.30
N LEU A 5 15.37 -11.36 -6.01
CA LEU A 5 13.98 -11.36 -6.45
C LEU A 5 13.10 -10.60 -5.46
N ILE A 6 12.45 -9.54 -5.94
CA ILE A 6 11.54 -8.70 -5.18
C ILE A 6 10.10 -8.95 -5.66
N GLY A 7 9.25 -9.47 -4.77
CA GLY A 7 7.85 -9.72 -5.08
C GLY A 7 7.01 -8.44 -5.00
N THR A 8 6.58 -7.91 -6.14
CA THR A 8 5.59 -6.81 -6.19
C THR A 8 4.88 -6.77 -7.54
N ALA A 9 3.55 -6.74 -7.53
CA ALA A 9 2.74 -6.47 -8.73
C ALA A 9 2.52 -4.97 -9.01
N SER A 10 3.04 -4.07 -8.17
CA SER A 10 2.84 -2.62 -8.31
C SER A 10 3.91 -2.00 -9.20
N LEU A 11 3.52 -1.49 -10.36
CA LEU A 11 4.43 -0.77 -11.27
C LEU A 11 5.07 0.46 -10.60
N ARG A 12 4.31 1.19 -9.77
CA ARG A 12 4.82 2.30 -8.97
C ARG A 12 6.04 1.87 -8.13
N ARG A 13 5.92 0.77 -7.39
CA ARG A 13 7.01 0.26 -6.55
C ARG A 13 8.18 -0.25 -7.39
N GLN A 14 7.89 -0.96 -8.49
CA GLN A 14 8.92 -1.46 -9.39
C GLN A 14 9.78 -0.32 -9.97
N ALA A 15 9.15 0.74 -10.47
CA ALA A 15 9.85 1.89 -11.02
C ALA A 15 10.79 2.54 -9.99
N GLN A 16 10.30 2.77 -8.76
CA GLN A 16 11.12 3.37 -7.70
C GLN A 16 12.25 2.44 -7.23
N ILE A 17 12.01 1.12 -7.16
CA ILE A 17 13.05 0.13 -6.87
C ILE A 17 14.15 0.17 -7.92
N TYR A 18 13.79 0.15 -9.21
CA TYR A 18 14.76 0.15 -10.29
C TYR A 18 15.54 1.47 -10.41
N ALA A 19 14.92 2.59 -10.05
CA ALA A 19 15.61 3.88 -9.99
C ALA A 19 16.74 3.89 -8.94
N VAL A 20 16.55 3.21 -7.82
CA VAL A 20 17.55 3.12 -6.74
C VAL A 20 18.56 2.00 -7.00
N ASN A 21 18.09 0.85 -7.48
CA ASN A 21 18.94 -0.32 -7.72
C ASN A 21 18.48 -1.09 -8.98
N PRO A 22 19.12 -0.88 -10.13
CA PRO A 22 18.77 -1.58 -11.36
C PRO A 22 19.19 -3.06 -11.39
N ASN A 23 20.00 -3.52 -10.43
CA ASN A 23 20.55 -4.88 -10.42
C ASN A 23 19.65 -5.93 -9.73
N VAL A 24 18.48 -5.54 -9.23
CA VAL A 24 17.48 -6.48 -8.67
C VAL A 24 16.47 -6.91 -9.73
N LYS A 25 15.65 -7.91 -9.43
CA LYS A 25 14.57 -8.37 -10.32
C LYS A 25 13.23 -8.30 -9.63
N CYS A 26 12.33 -7.44 -10.11
CA CYS A 26 10.96 -7.44 -9.63
C CYS A 26 10.13 -8.50 -10.36
N VAL A 27 9.38 -9.30 -9.61
CA VAL A 27 8.49 -10.34 -10.15
C VAL A 27 7.04 -10.11 -9.72
N ASN A 28 6.10 -10.48 -10.60
CA ASN A 28 4.67 -10.35 -10.31
C ASN A 28 4.30 -11.21 -9.10
N PHE A 29 3.75 -10.57 -8.06
CA PHE A 29 3.50 -11.20 -6.77
C PHE A 29 2.14 -10.78 -6.24
N ARG A 30 1.19 -11.72 -6.25
CA ARG A 30 -0.23 -11.50 -5.98
C ARG A 30 -0.76 -12.43 -4.89
N GLY A 31 -1.98 -12.12 -4.44
CA GLY A 31 -2.64 -12.72 -3.28
C GLY A 31 -2.97 -11.65 -2.23
N ASN A 32 -3.77 -12.02 -1.22
CA ASN A 32 -3.94 -11.20 -0.02
C ASN A 32 -2.64 -11.17 0.81
N VAL A 33 -2.62 -10.39 1.90
CA VAL A 33 -1.39 -10.18 2.69
C VAL A 33 -0.87 -11.49 3.28
N GLN A 34 -1.73 -12.30 3.90
CA GLN A 34 -1.35 -13.58 4.49
C GLN A 34 -0.78 -14.54 3.45
N THR A 35 -1.37 -14.60 2.25
CA THR A 35 -0.86 -15.44 1.16
C THR A 35 0.51 -14.97 0.71
N ARG A 36 0.72 -13.65 0.56
CA ARG A 36 2.03 -13.09 0.20
C ARG A 36 3.10 -13.39 1.27
N LEU A 37 2.75 -13.31 2.55
CA LEU A 37 3.66 -13.65 3.65
C LEU A 37 4.00 -15.15 3.66
N ARG A 38 3.04 -16.05 3.39
CA ARG A 38 3.31 -17.48 3.24
C ARG A 38 4.28 -17.75 2.07
N LYS A 39 4.05 -17.14 0.91
CA LYS A 39 4.93 -17.26 -0.27
C LYS A 39 6.35 -16.74 0.00
N LEU A 40 6.46 -15.62 0.73
CA LEU A 40 7.74 -15.09 1.20
C LEU A 40 8.45 -16.09 2.11
N LYS A 41 7.74 -16.66 3.10
CA LYS A 41 8.30 -17.68 4.01
C LYS A 41 8.71 -18.96 3.27
N ALA A 42 8.01 -19.31 2.19
CA ALA A 42 8.35 -20.43 1.32
C ALA A 42 9.55 -20.16 0.38
N GLY A 43 10.10 -18.94 0.38
CA GLY A 43 11.27 -18.58 -0.43
C GLY A 43 10.97 -18.31 -1.90
N GLU A 44 9.71 -18.09 -2.29
CA GLU A 44 9.36 -17.75 -3.69
C GLU A 44 10.01 -16.43 -4.16
N VAL A 45 10.28 -15.52 -3.22
CA VAL A 45 10.99 -14.24 -3.44
C VAL A 45 11.90 -13.95 -2.24
N ASN A 46 12.93 -13.14 -2.42
CA ASN A 46 13.84 -12.76 -1.33
C ASN A 46 13.23 -11.67 -0.43
N CYS A 47 12.42 -10.77 -0.98
CA CYS A 47 11.66 -9.79 -0.21
C CYS A 47 10.38 -9.38 -0.95
N THR A 48 9.49 -8.70 -0.24
CA THR A 48 8.27 -8.10 -0.80
C THR A 48 7.98 -6.77 -0.11
N LEU A 49 7.05 -6.00 -0.66
CA LEU A 49 6.58 -4.75 -0.07
C LEU A 49 5.09 -4.84 0.23
N LEU A 50 4.72 -4.42 1.43
CA LEU A 50 3.33 -4.32 1.88
C LEU A 50 3.08 -2.92 2.42
N ALA A 51 1.85 -2.43 2.28
CA ALA A 51 1.51 -1.15 2.92
C ALA A 51 1.49 -1.36 4.44
N TYR A 52 2.23 -0.52 5.17
CA TYR A 52 2.34 -0.64 6.63
C TYR A 52 0.97 -0.48 7.31
N ALA A 53 0.11 0.41 6.81
CA ALA A 53 -1.27 0.55 7.28
C ALA A 53 -2.07 -0.77 7.22
N GLY A 54 -1.84 -1.60 6.19
CA GLY A 54 -2.45 -2.92 6.08
C GLY A 54 -1.97 -3.87 7.17
N LEU A 55 -0.65 -3.91 7.43
CA LEU A 55 -0.08 -4.72 8.49
C LEU A 55 -0.57 -4.30 9.88
N LYS A 56 -0.61 -2.98 10.17
CA LYS A 56 -1.14 -2.45 11.44
C LYS A 56 -2.57 -2.90 11.71
N ARG A 57 -3.46 -2.77 10.73
CA ARG A 57 -4.88 -3.14 10.87
C ARG A 57 -5.11 -4.62 11.16
N MET A 58 -4.18 -5.48 10.77
CA MET A 58 -4.26 -6.91 11.00
C MET A 58 -3.44 -7.38 12.21
N ASN A 59 -2.81 -6.46 12.95
CA ASN A 59 -1.87 -6.79 14.04
C ASN A 59 -0.72 -7.69 13.56
N MET A 60 -0.15 -7.38 12.39
CA MET A 60 0.91 -8.15 11.72
C MET A 60 2.19 -7.32 11.53
N THR A 61 2.44 -6.34 12.40
CA THR A 61 3.58 -5.41 12.26
C THR A 61 4.94 -6.06 12.49
N GLU A 62 4.98 -7.20 13.19
CA GLU A 62 6.17 -8.02 13.43
C GLU A 62 6.80 -8.56 12.14
N HIS A 63 6.04 -8.63 11.04
CA HIS A 63 6.56 -9.00 9.74
C HIS A 63 7.27 -7.85 9.00
N ALA A 64 7.15 -6.61 9.48
CA ALA A 64 7.84 -5.47 8.87
C ALA A 64 9.29 -5.43 9.33
N THR A 65 10.22 -5.78 8.44
CA THR A 65 11.66 -5.70 8.72
C THR A 65 12.20 -4.28 8.67
N ARG A 66 11.55 -3.40 7.90
CA ARG A 66 11.85 -1.98 7.79
C ARG A 66 10.60 -1.24 7.30
N ILE A 67 10.39 -0.03 7.82
CA ILE A 67 9.41 0.92 7.30
C ILE A 67 10.18 1.86 6.36
N LEU A 68 9.69 2.02 5.13
CA LEU A 68 10.27 2.94 4.15
C LEU A 68 9.58 4.29 4.29
N GLU A 69 10.37 5.36 4.36
CA GLU A 69 9.86 6.72 4.41
C GLU A 69 9.38 7.21 3.03
N TRP A 70 8.69 8.35 3.01
CA TRP A 70 8.03 8.87 1.81
C TRP A 70 9.00 9.26 0.69
N ASP A 71 10.23 9.62 1.04
CA ASP A 71 11.31 10.00 0.13
C ASP A 71 12.06 8.78 -0.44
N GLU A 72 12.03 7.64 0.26
CA GLU A 72 12.54 6.37 -0.23
C GLU A 72 11.53 5.64 -1.14
N MET A 73 10.25 5.71 -0.79
CA MET A 73 9.18 5.02 -1.49
C MET A 73 7.89 5.84 -1.43
N LEU A 74 7.74 6.78 -2.36
CA LEU A 74 6.55 7.63 -2.45
C LEU A 74 5.29 6.75 -2.52
N PRO A 75 4.31 6.92 -1.62
CA PRO A 75 3.17 6.01 -1.48
C PRO A 75 2.28 5.99 -2.72
N ALA A 76 1.39 4.99 -2.79
CA ALA A 76 0.29 5.09 -3.74
C ALA A 76 -0.69 6.18 -3.25
N ILE A 77 -1.40 6.81 -4.18
CA ILE A 77 -2.43 7.79 -3.86
C ILE A 77 -3.44 7.14 -2.91
N SER A 78 -3.75 7.88 -1.84
CA SER A 78 -4.65 7.51 -0.76
C SER A 78 -4.21 6.27 0.03
N GLN A 79 -2.94 5.85 -0.05
CA GLN A 79 -2.46 4.65 0.64
C GLN A 79 -2.62 4.80 2.15
N GLY A 80 -3.49 3.98 2.73
CA GLY A 80 -3.76 3.98 4.16
C GLY A 80 -5.04 4.72 4.55
N ALA A 81 -5.68 5.47 3.66
CA ALA A 81 -7.03 5.98 3.89
C ALA A 81 -8.07 4.86 3.78
N ILE A 82 -9.17 4.99 4.52
CA ILE A 82 -10.40 4.22 4.32
C ILE A 82 -11.46 5.21 3.85
N SER A 83 -12.12 4.89 2.75
CA SER A 83 -13.21 5.69 2.19
C SER A 83 -14.50 4.89 2.25
N LEU A 84 -15.59 5.59 2.54
CA LEU A 84 -16.95 5.03 2.57
C LEU A 84 -17.69 5.61 1.36
N GLN A 85 -18.42 4.77 0.64
CA GLN A 85 -19.20 5.16 -0.53
C GLN A 85 -20.68 4.85 -0.28
N CYS A 86 -21.54 5.79 -0.62
CA CYS A 86 -23.00 5.62 -0.65
C CYS A 86 -23.56 6.28 -1.91
N ALA A 87 -24.86 6.09 -2.15
CA ALA A 87 -25.57 6.87 -3.16
C ALA A 87 -25.56 8.36 -2.79
N SER A 88 -25.52 9.23 -3.80
CA SER A 88 -25.42 10.68 -3.59
C SER A 88 -26.67 11.32 -3.00
N ASP A 89 -27.83 10.67 -3.18
CA ASP A 89 -29.15 11.10 -2.72
C ASP A 89 -29.63 10.38 -1.45
N ASP A 90 -28.82 9.47 -0.89
CA ASP A 90 -29.12 8.77 0.37
C ASP A 90 -28.72 9.62 1.60
N GLU A 91 -29.54 10.63 1.90
CA GLU A 91 -29.33 11.52 3.05
C GLU A 91 -29.36 10.78 4.39
N ALA A 92 -30.08 9.65 4.48
CA ALA A 92 -30.13 8.84 5.68
C ALA A 92 -28.75 8.24 5.98
N THR A 93 -28.11 7.64 4.98
CA THR A 93 -26.73 7.12 5.11
C THR A 93 -25.73 8.26 5.31
N LEU A 94 -25.83 9.35 4.53
CA LEU A 94 -24.91 10.49 4.66
C LEU A 94 -24.91 11.09 6.08
N LYS A 95 -26.05 11.11 6.76
CA LYS A 95 -26.15 11.54 8.16
C LYS A 95 -25.23 10.74 9.09
N TYR A 96 -25.07 9.43 8.86
CA TYR A 96 -24.17 8.57 9.65
C TYR A 96 -22.71 8.65 9.19
N LEU A 97 -22.46 8.92 7.91
CA LEU A 97 -21.10 8.98 7.37
C LEU A 97 -20.39 10.31 7.65
N ARG A 98 -21.12 11.44 7.62
CA ARG A 98 -20.56 12.79 7.82
C ARG A 98 -19.69 12.91 9.08
N PRO A 99 -20.10 12.40 10.26
CA PRO A 99 -19.28 12.48 11.48
C PRO A 99 -18.00 11.62 11.45
N LEU A 100 -17.92 10.60 10.60
CA LEU A 100 -16.74 9.74 10.47
C LEU A 100 -15.65 10.38 9.60
N ASN A 101 -15.98 11.46 8.88
CA ASN A 101 -15.04 12.11 7.98
C ASN A 101 -13.95 12.85 8.75
N HIS A 102 -12.71 12.41 8.57
CA HIS A 102 -11.55 13.10 9.10
C HIS A 102 -11.07 14.19 8.12
N ARG A 103 -11.31 15.47 8.45
CA ARG A 103 -11.08 16.60 7.55
C ARG A 103 -9.67 16.64 6.94
N GLN A 104 -8.61 16.48 7.73
CA GLN A 104 -7.24 16.53 7.22
C GLN A 104 -6.95 15.41 6.23
N THR A 105 -7.45 14.19 6.50
CA THR A 105 -7.30 13.06 5.56
C THR A 105 -8.11 13.30 4.29
N PHE A 106 -9.31 13.86 4.41
CA PHE A 106 -10.14 14.20 3.26
C PHE A 106 -9.45 15.20 2.33
N GLU A 107 -8.88 16.28 2.88
CA GLU A 107 -8.16 17.30 2.10
C GLU A 107 -6.93 16.70 1.39
N ALA A 108 -6.10 15.92 2.12
CA ALA A 108 -4.93 15.27 1.55
C ALA A 108 -5.31 14.30 0.41
N VAL A 109 -6.27 13.40 0.66
CA VAL A 109 -6.75 12.44 -0.33
C VAL A 109 -7.38 13.14 -1.54
N THR A 110 -8.10 14.24 -1.34
CA THR A 110 -8.69 15.01 -2.44
C THR A 110 -7.61 15.61 -3.33
N CYS A 111 -6.57 16.20 -2.73
CA CYS A 111 -5.42 16.74 -3.47
C CYS A 111 -4.71 15.65 -4.26
N GLU A 112 -4.37 14.53 -3.62
CA GLU A 112 -3.69 13.41 -4.28
C GLU A 112 -4.53 12.84 -5.44
N ARG A 113 -5.85 12.71 -5.26
CA ARG A 113 -6.75 12.19 -6.29
C ARG A 113 -6.97 13.16 -7.45
N ALA A 114 -6.88 14.46 -7.23
CA ALA A 114 -6.96 15.45 -8.30
C ALA A 114 -5.71 15.44 -9.20
N PHE A 115 -4.58 14.95 -8.67
CA PHE A 115 -3.34 14.79 -9.42
C PHE A 115 -3.28 13.50 -10.27
N LEU A 116 -4.02 12.45 -9.89
CA LEU A 116 -4.04 11.15 -10.59
C LEU A 116 -4.65 11.23 -11.99
#